data_AF-A0AAV1WNC4-F1
#
_entry.id   AF-A0AAV1WNC4-F1
#
_cell.length_a   1.000
_cell.length_b   1.000
_cell.length_c   1.000
_cell.angle_alpha   90.00
_cell.angle_beta   90.00
_cell.angle_gamma   90.00
#
_symmetry.space_group_name_H-M   'P 1'
#
loop_
_entity.id
_entity.type
_entity.pdbx_description
1 polymer ?
#
loop_
_entity_poly.entity_id
_entity_poly.type
_entity_poly.pdbx_seq_one_letter_code
_entity_poly.pdbx_strand_id
1 'polypeptide(L)' 'MGFNKLGLIFLVIVVYGGIISGGNVKMVEGKICPQICYEAAYMTCPSTGDEHLSPACNCCIASTGCTIYNSDGTAICTAS' A
#
# COMPACT_ATOMS: atom_id res chain seq x y z
N MET A 1 47.57 19.99 19.32
CA MET A 1 46.38 20.19 18.49
C MET A 1 45.41 21.11 19.22
N GLY A 2 45.10 22.29 18.67
CA GLY A 2 44.13 23.21 19.26
C GLY A 2 42.71 22.84 18.82
N PHE A 3 41.87 22.43 19.76
CA PHE A 3 40.45 22.23 19.49
C PHE A 3 39.78 23.61 19.43
N ASN A 4 39.46 24.06 18.22
CA ASN A 4 38.72 25.31 18.03
C ASN A 4 37.34 25.16 18.67
N LYS A 5 36.96 26.08 19.56
CA LYS A 5 35.70 26.06 20.33
C LYS A 5 34.45 25.91 19.45
N LEU A 6 34.49 26.47 18.23
CA LEU A 6 33.46 26.30 17.19
C LEU A 6 33.38 24.87 16.64
N GLY A 7 34.50 24.17 16.48
CA GLY A 7 34.54 22.79 16.00
C GLY A 7 33.95 21.80 17.00
N LEU A 8 34.14 22.05 18.30
CA LEU A 8 33.50 21.26 19.37
C LEU A 8 31.98 21.48 19.38
N ILE A 9 31.52 22.73 19.23
CA ILE A 9 30.09 23.08 19.20
C ILE A 9 29.40 22.43 18.00
N PHE A 10 30.06 22.42 16.83
CA PHE A 10 29.53 21.78 15.62
C PHE A 10 29.34 20.27 15.82
N LEU A 11 30.30 19.60 16.46
CA LEU A 11 30.21 18.17 16.78
C LEU A 11 29.05 17.88 17.73
N VAL A 12 28.82 18.73 18.74
CA VAL A 12 27.70 18.57 19.69
C VAL A 12 26.34 18.73 19.00
N ILE A 13 26.19 19.69 18.08
CA ILE A 13 24.94 19.91 17.33
C ILE A 13 24.65 18.73 16.39
N VAL A 14 25.67 18.16 15.74
CA VAL A 14 25.51 16.98 14.89
C VAL A 14 25.11 15.75 15.71
N VAL A 15 25.65 15.58 16.91
CA VAL A 15 25.32 14.46 17.81
C VAL A 15 23.92 14.61 18.41
N TYR A 16 23.47 15.83 18.75
CA TYR A 16 22.14 16.07 19.33
C TYR A 16 21.02 16.25 18.28
N GLY A 17 21.35 16.69 17.07
CA GLY A 17 20.38 16.98 16.00
C GLY A 17 19.78 15.74 15.32
N GLY A 18 20.29 14.54 15.62
CA GLY A 18 19.89 13.28 14.98
C GLY A 18 18.69 12.57 15.58
N ILE A 19 17.93 13.17 16.51
CA ILE A 19 16.82 12.48 17.22
C ILE A 19 15.45 13.11 16.92
N ILE A 20 15.19 13.56 15.70
CA ILE A 20 13.81 13.79 15.27
C ILE A 20 13.60 13.23 13.87
N SER A 21 13.31 11.94 13.83
CA SER A 21 12.56 11.34 12.73
C SER A 21 11.57 10.36 13.32
N GLY A 22 10.62 10.91 14.10
CA GLY A 22 9.31 10.30 14.36
C GLY A 22 8.47 10.34 13.09
N GLY A 23 8.97 9.72 12.02
CA GLY A 23 8.13 9.34 10.90
C GLY A 23 7.29 8.18 11.40
N ASN A 24 5.98 8.37 11.50
CA ASN A 24 5.05 7.26 11.53
C ASN A 24 5.29 6.49 10.22
N VAL A 25 6.14 5.46 10.26
CA VAL A 25 6.19 4.45 9.21
C VAL A 25 4.85 3.74 9.30
N LYS A 26 3.85 4.30 8.60
CA LYS A 26 2.65 3.58 8.27
C LYS A 26 3.16 2.48 7.34
N MET A 27 3.52 1.34 7.93
CA MET A 27 3.77 0.11 7.22
C MET A 27 2.52 -0.06 6.36
N VAL A 28 2.64 0.29 5.08
CA VAL A 28 1.67 -0.16 4.10
C VAL A 28 1.93 -1.64 4.11
N GLU A 29 1.13 -2.37 4.89
CA GLU A 29 1.17 -3.82 4.95
C GLU A 29 0.92 -4.28 3.51
N GLY A 30 2.01 -4.51 2.79
CA GLY A 30 1.97 -4.88 1.40
C GLY A 30 1.47 -6.31 1.34
N LYS A 31 0.19 -6.50 1.03
CA LYS A 31 -0.40 -7.81 0.80
C LYS A 31 0.37 -8.49 -0.34
N ILE A 32 1.10 -9.56 -0.03
CA ILE A 32 1.81 -10.35 -1.05
C ILE A 32 0.74 -11.16 -1.78
N CYS A 33 0.47 -10.79 -3.03
CA CYS A 33 -0.53 -11.44 -3.85
C CYS A 33 0.10 -12.34 -4.91
N PRO A 34 -0.54 -13.50 -5.21
CA PRO A 34 -0.16 -14.28 -6.38
C PRO A 34 -0.37 -13.45 -7.65
N GLN A 35 0.48 -13.66 -8.64
CA GLN A 35 0.42 -12.98 -9.95
C GLN A 35 -0.41 -13.75 -10.98
N ILE A 36 -1.19 -14.74 -10.54
CA ILE A 36 -2.10 -15.51 -11.40
C ILE A 36 -3.40 -14.73 -11.50
N CYS A 37 -3.85 -14.47 -12.72
CA CYS A 37 -5.10 -13.75 -12.98
C CYS A 37 -6.26 -14.71 -13.26
N TYR A 38 -7.47 -14.29 -12.89
CA TYR A 38 -8.70 -14.93 -13.33
C TYR A 38 -9.08 -14.44 -14.73
N GLU A 39 -9.80 -15.28 -15.46
CA GLU A 39 -10.48 -14.90 -16.69
C GLU A 39 -11.81 -14.20 -16.37
N ALA A 40 -11.72 -13.10 -15.63
CA ALA A 40 -12.87 -12.31 -15.22
C ALA A 40 -13.34 -11.36 -16.33
N ALA A 41 -14.65 -11.12 -16.40
CA ALA A 41 -15.24 -10.19 -17.36
C ALA A 41 -15.39 -8.78 -16.78
N TYR A 42 -15.81 -8.67 -15.52
CA TYR A 42 -16.01 -7.39 -14.83
C TYR A 42 -15.94 -7.55 -13.32
N MET A 43 -15.87 -6.43 -12.60
CA MET A 43 -16.03 -6.41 -11.15
C MET A 43 -17.03 -5.34 -10.73
N THR A 44 -17.64 -5.50 -9.57
CA THR A 44 -18.43 -4.45 -8.90
C THR A 44 -17.82 -4.14 -7.54
N CYS A 45 -17.92 -2.90 -7.12
CA CYS A 45 -17.36 -2.43 -5.86
C CYS A 45 -18.42 -1.62 -5.10
N PRO A 46 -18.49 -1.73 -3.77
CA PRO A 46 -19.48 -1.01 -2.97
C PRO A 46 -19.38 0.52 -3.14
N SER A 47 -18.19 1.03 -3.44
CA SER A 47 -17.95 2.46 -3.69
C SER A 47 -18.59 2.99 -4.98
N THR A 48 -18.83 2.13 -5.97
CA THR A 48 -19.42 2.48 -7.27
C THR A 48 -20.79 1.82 -7.49
N GLY A 49 -21.27 1.07 -6.51
CA GLY A 49 -22.53 0.33 -6.58
C GLY A 49 -22.49 -0.79 -7.61
N ASP A 50 -23.45 -0.79 -8.52
CA ASP A 50 -23.65 -1.82 -9.55
C ASP A 50 -22.89 -1.52 -10.86
N GLU A 51 -22.02 -0.51 -10.88
CA GLU A 51 -21.21 -0.20 -12.05
C GLU A 51 -20.24 -1.36 -12.37
N HIS A 52 -20.27 -1.81 -13.63
CA HIS A 52 -19.34 -2.82 -14.14
C HIS A 52 -17.99 -2.19 -14.45
N LEU A 53 -17.04 -2.36 -13.53
CA LEU A 53 -15.68 -1.88 -13.65
C LEU A 53 -14.79 -2.92 -14.34
N SER A 54 -13.64 -2.46 -14.86
CA SER A 54 -12.59 -3.36 -15.33
C SER A 54 -12.14 -4.27 -14.17
N PRO A 55 -12.13 -5.60 -14.36
CA PRO A 55 -11.83 -6.52 -13.27
C PRO A 55 -10.37 -6.43 -12.86
N ALA A 56 -10.11 -6.52 -11.56
CA ALA A 56 -8.77 -6.77 -11.06
C ALA A 56 -8.29 -8.16 -11.51
N CYS A 57 -6.97 -8.34 -11.63
CA CYS A 57 -6.37 -9.61 -12.00
C CYS A 57 -6.82 -10.76 -11.07
N ASN A 58 -6.86 -10.56 -9.75
CA ASN A 58 -7.40 -11.53 -8.79
C ASN A 58 -7.93 -10.85 -7.51
N CYS A 59 -8.58 -11.62 -6.63
CA CYS A 59 -9.22 -11.08 -5.40
C CYS A 59 -8.21 -10.49 -4.41
N CYS A 60 -6.96 -10.96 -4.43
CA CYS A 60 -5.96 -10.46 -3.51
C CYS A 60 -5.58 -9.02 -3.87
N ILE A 61 -5.51 -8.73 -5.17
CA ILE A 61 -5.18 -7.40 -5.72
C ILE A 61 -6.40 -6.46 -5.69
N ALA A 62 -7.61 -7.00 -5.82
CA ALA A 62 -8.84 -6.23 -5.75
C ALA A 62 -8.98 -5.49 -4.41
N SER A 63 -9.61 -4.32 -4.45
CA SER A 63 -9.90 -3.53 -3.25
C SER A 63 -10.93 -4.22 -2.37
N THR A 64 -10.75 -4.17 -1.05
CA THR A 64 -11.66 -4.78 -0.07
C THR A 64 -13.12 -4.43 -0.35
N GLY A 65 -13.99 -5.46 -0.37
CA GLY A 65 -15.40 -5.38 -0.68
C GLY A 65 -15.75 -5.51 -2.15
N CYS A 66 -14.79 -5.40 -3.08
CA CYS A 66 -15.06 -5.59 -4.51
C CYS A 66 -15.28 -7.06 -4.85
N THR A 67 -16.26 -7.35 -5.70
CA THR A 67 -16.58 -8.69 -6.19
C THR A 67 -16.23 -8.80 -7.66
N ILE A 68 -15.48 -9.85 -8.03
CA ILE A 68 -15.06 -10.13 -9.40
C ILE A 68 -15.99 -11.20 -9.99
N TYR A 69 -16.43 -11.01 -11.23
CA TYR A 69 -17.38 -11.90 -11.93
C TYR A 69 -16.79 -12.48 -13.21
N ASN A 70 -17.16 -13.72 -13.51
CA ASN A 70 -16.92 -14.37 -14.80
C ASN A 70 -17.85 -13.81 -15.89
N SER A 71 -17.60 -14.16 -17.16
CA SER A 71 -18.44 -13.76 -18.29
C SER A 71 -19.90 -14.17 -18.17
N ASP A 72 -20.21 -15.28 -17.49
CA ASP A 72 -21.58 -15.73 -17.22
C ASP A 72 -22.26 -14.99 -16.05
N GLY A 73 -21.60 -13.98 -15.47
CA GLY A 73 -22.12 -13.21 -14.33
C GLY A 73 -22.03 -13.93 -12.98
N THR A 74 -21.36 -15.10 -12.92
CA THR A 74 -21.11 -15.81 -11.66
C THR A 74 -19.99 -15.12 -10.89
N ALA A 75 -20.21 -14.87 -9.60
CA ALA A 75 -19.19 -14.31 -8.71
C ALA A 75 -18.04 -15.32 -8.52
N ILE A 76 -16.82 -14.90 -8.84
CA ILE A 76 -15.60 -15.69 -8.62
C ILE A 76 -15.17 -15.53 -7.16
N CYS A 77 -15.13 -14.29 -6.68
CA CYS A 77 -14.74 -13.97 -5.31
C CYS A 77 -15.04 -12.52 -4.94
N THR A 78 -15.11 -12.26 -3.63
CA THR A 78 -15.15 -10.91 -3.04
C THR A 78 -13.86 -10.68 -2.27
N ALA A 79 -13.19 -9.55 -2.53
CA ALA A 79 -11.96 -9.17 -1.89
C ALA A 79 -12.19 -8.81 -0.42
N SER A 80 -11.31 -9.29 0.45
CA SER A 80 -11.25 -8.96 1.88
C SER A 80 -9.94 -8.26 2.22
#